data_AF-A0A429UD59-F1
#
_entry.id   AF-A0A429UD59-F1
#
_cell.length_a   1.000
_cell.length_b   1.000
_cell.length_c   1.000
_cell.angle_alpha   90.00
_cell.angle_beta   90.00
_cell.angle_gamma   90.00
#
_symmetry.space_group_name_H-M   'P 1'
#
loop_
_entity.id
_entity.type
_entity.pdbx_description
1 polymer ?
#
loop_
_entity_poly.entity_id
_entity_poly.type
_entity_poly.pdbx_seq_one_letter_code
_entity_poly.pdbx_strand_id
1 'polypeptide(L)'
;MRKAWLVAGVSVGACLSFVALLVVGTYSAAAGLLGGAGSAVHGVVGLAKGAVPAAYQPLVQKWGNLCPAINPALLAAQLYQESGWNPRAVSPADARGIAQFIPGTWATHGIDGDKDGDRDIWDPADAIPSAASYDCELAGYVKNVPGDRTNNMLAAYNAGAYRVIKAGGVPGFKETQNYVRIIRTLEKSFARPVGRVEPSRQAAGAIYFAQKKLGTPYLWGGNGTPEQQGRFDCSGLTQAAYRTVGIELPRVANDQYNAGPHPSRDELLPGDLVFFSDDLNNSRAIRHVGLYVGGGYMINAPYTGAVIRFDKIDTPDYFGATRVTEDGAKALPAARP
;
A
#
# COMPACT_ATOMS: atom_id res chain seq x y z
N MET A 1 65.96 19.34 17.66
CA MET A 1 65.57 19.28 19.08
C MET A 1 64.09 19.60 19.24
N ARG A 2 63.29 18.51 19.30
CA ARG A 2 61.99 18.30 19.96
C ARG A 2 61.14 19.54 20.26
N LYS A 3 60.31 20.00 19.31
CA LYS A 3 59.04 20.72 19.56
C LYS A 3 58.12 20.97 18.34
N ALA A 4 58.36 20.31 17.19
CA ALA A 4 57.55 20.51 15.97
C ALA A 4 56.77 19.27 15.51
N TRP A 5 56.78 18.17 16.26
CA TRP A 5 56.16 16.89 15.88
C TRP A 5 54.89 16.52 16.67
N LEU A 6 54.36 17.45 17.48
CA LEU A 6 53.22 17.17 18.38
C LEU A 6 51.93 17.93 18.02
N VAL A 7 51.93 18.80 17.00
CA VAL A 7 50.73 19.55 16.60
C VAL A 7 50.16 19.07 15.25
N ALA A 8 50.90 18.33 14.44
CA ALA A 8 50.38 17.66 13.23
C ALA A 8 49.79 16.26 13.50
N GLY A 9 50.10 15.64 14.64
CA GLY A 9 49.65 14.29 15.01
C GLY A 9 48.27 14.22 15.68
N VAL A 10 47.77 15.33 16.23
CA VAL A 10 46.49 15.35 16.95
C VAL A 10 45.32 15.78 16.03
N SER A 11 45.58 16.59 15.01
CA SER A 11 44.56 17.06 14.05
C SER A 11 44.37 16.15 12.83
N VAL A 12 45.31 15.25 12.51
CA VAL A 12 45.11 14.19 11.50
C VAL A 12 44.57 12.90 12.15
N GLY A 13 44.84 12.66 13.43
CA GLY A 13 44.30 11.53 14.20
C GLY A 13 42.82 11.65 14.57
N ALA A 14 42.28 12.87 14.74
CA ALA A 14 40.86 13.07 15.07
C ALA A 14 39.92 13.09 13.85
N CYS A 15 40.42 13.42 12.64
CA CYS A 15 39.61 13.42 11.41
C CYS A 15 39.63 12.08 10.64
N LEU A 16 40.58 11.18 10.89
CA LEU A 16 40.56 9.81 10.34
C LEU A 16 39.90 8.77 11.28
N SER A 17 39.64 9.14 12.54
CA SER A 17 38.97 8.27 13.52
C SER A 17 37.43 8.42 13.56
N PHE A 18 36.87 9.43 12.88
CA PHE A 18 35.42 9.58 12.71
C PHE A 18 34.90 9.08 11.35
N VAL A 19 35.81 8.78 10.41
CA VAL A 19 35.48 8.17 9.10
C VAL A 19 35.78 6.65 9.08
N ALA A 20 36.65 6.14 9.96
CA ALA A 20 36.87 4.70 10.13
C ALA A 20 35.80 4.00 11.00
N LEU A 21 34.97 4.74 11.73
CA LEU A 21 33.78 4.22 12.44
C LEU A 21 32.50 4.19 11.56
N LEU A 22 32.60 4.60 10.29
CA LEU A 22 31.53 4.51 9.29
C LEU A 22 31.78 3.45 8.20
N VAL A 23 32.83 2.62 8.33
CA VAL A 23 33.18 1.59 7.31
C VAL A 23 33.38 0.18 7.90
N VAL A 24 33.27 -0.03 9.23
CA VAL A 24 33.38 -1.38 9.85
C VAL A 24 32.09 -1.83 10.57
N GLY A 25 30.99 -1.09 10.44
CA GLY A 25 29.65 -1.50 10.91
C GLY A 25 28.79 -2.24 9.89
N THR A 26 29.35 -2.61 8.72
CA THR A 26 28.61 -3.21 7.59
C THR A 26 28.96 -4.67 7.32
N TYR A 27 29.65 -5.36 8.22
CA TYR A 27 29.85 -6.81 8.15
C TYR A 27 29.41 -7.50 9.45
N SER A 28 28.09 -7.62 9.61
CA SER A 28 27.46 -8.70 10.36
C SER A 28 26.28 -9.21 9.54
N ALA A 29 26.62 -9.72 8.35
CA ALA A 29 25.77 -10.58 7.53
C ALA A 29 26.51 -11.90 7.32
N ALA A 30 26.59 -12.73 8.36
CA ALA A 30 27.02 -14.13 8.26
C ALA A 30 26.67 -14.92 9.54
N ALA A 31 25.39 -14.99 9.88
CA ALA A 31 24.88 -15.93 10.89
C ALA A 31 23.49 -16.50 10.52
N GLY A 32 23.18 -16.58 9.22
CA GLY A 32 21.93 -17.17 8.72
C GLY A 32 22.10 -18.06 7.47
N LEU A 33 23.35 -18.32 7.06
CA LEU A 33 23.67 -19.27 5.99
C LEU A 33 24.28 -20.51 6.62
N LEU A 34 23.42 -21.37 7.18
CA LEU A 34 23.60 -22.80 7.43
C LEU A 34 22.32 -23.28 8.14
N GLY A 35 21.32 -23.67 7.35
CA GLY A 35 20.02 -24.09 7.87
C GLY A 35 18.95 -24.21 6.79
N GLY A 36 19.24 -24.94 5.72
CA GLY A 36 18.20 -25.38 4.80
C GLY A 36 17.44 -26.56 5.40
N ALA A 37 16.15 -26.38 5.69
CA ALA A 37 15.09 -27.40 5.65
C ALA A 37 13.78 -26.71 6.07
N GLY A 38 12.72 -26.95 5.31
CA GLY A 38 11.43 -26.27 5.49
C GLY A 38 10.86 -26.41 6.91
N SER A 39 10.23 -25.34 7.37
CA SER A 39 9.07 -25.40 8.25
C SER A 39 8.35 -24.05 8.17
N ALA A 40 7.10 -24.11 7.71
CA ALA A 40 6.15 -23.02 7.85
C ALA A 40 5.92 -22.79 9.35
N VAL A 41 6.57 -21.78 9.91
CA VAL A 41 6.32 -21.31 11.27
C VAL A 41 5.62 -19.97 11.13
N HIS A 42 4.34 -19.92 11.52
CA HIS A 42 3.45 -18.75 11.63
C HIS A 42 4.15 -17.40 11.44
N GLY A 43 4.32 -17.03 10.17
CA GLY A 43 5.25 -15.99 9.76
C GLY A 43 4.73 -14.60 10.05
N VAL A 44 5.52 -13.82 10.79
CA VAL A 44 5.33 -12.37 10.96
C VAL A 44 5.15 -11.73 9.58
N VAL A 45 3.92 -11.32 9.26
CA VAL A 45 3.60 -10.62 8.01
C VAL A 45 4.18 -9.21 8.13
N GLY A 46 5.22 -8.93 7.35
CA GLY A 46 5.78 -7.58 7.26
C GLY A 46 4.82 -6.67 6.49
N LEU A 47 4.92 -5.35 6.69
CA LEU A 47 4.21 -4.38 5.85
C LEU A 47 4.97 -4.10 4.55
N ALA A 48 4.25 -3.99 3.45
CA ALA A 48 4.80 -3.49 2.19
C ALA A 48 5.25 -2.04 2.35
N LYS A 49 6.36 -1.67 1.70
CA LYS A 49 6.92 -0.31 1.81
C LYS A 49 5.90 0.71 1.27
N GLY A 50 5.53 1.68 2.09
CA GLY A 50 4.58 2.74 1.72
C GLY A 50 3.11 2.34 1.78
N ALA A 51 2.77 1.11 2.18
CA ALA A 51 1.38 0.69 2.39
C ALA A 51 0.70 1.40 3.56
N VAL A 52 1.49 1.83 4.53
CA VAL A 52 1.06 2.53 5.74
C VAL A 52 1.76 3.90 5.79
N PRO A 53 1.06 5.00 6.10
CA PRO A 53 1.70 6.28 6.38
C PRO A 53 2.77 6.12 7.46
N ALA A 54 3.94 6.75 7.25
CA ALA A 54 5.10 6.55 8.12
C ALA A 54 4.81 6.79 9.61
N ALA A 55 3.91 7.73 9.92
CA ALA A 55 3.47 8.04 11.28
C ALA A 55 2.81 6.85 12.00
N TYR A 56 2.10 5.98 11.27
CA TYR A 56 1.31 4.89 11.85
C TYR A 56 1.99 3.52 11.71
N GLN A 57 3.02 3.42 10.88
CA GLN A 57 3.71 2.16 10.60
C GLN A 57 4.20 1.43 11.87
N PRO A 58 4.81 2.09 12.88
CA PRO A 58 5.23 1.41 14.10
C PRO A 58 4.05 0.84 14.89
N LEU A 59 2.94 1.58 14.99
CA LEU A 59 1.73 1.15 15.69
C LEU A 59 1.10 -0.05 15.00
N VAL A 60 0.88 0.03 13.68
CA VAL A 60 0.31 -1.06 12.89
C VAL A 60 1.20 -2.30 12.94
N GLN A 61 2.52 -2.15 12.85
CA GLN A 61 3.44 -3.28 12.92
C GLN A 61 3.43 -3.95 14.29
N LYS A 62 3.33 -3.19 15.37
CA LYS A 62 3.24 -3.71 16.74
C LYS A 62 1.91 -4.40 16.98
N TRP A 63 0.82 -3.67 16.80
CA TRP A 63 -0.53 -4.08 17.21
C TRP A 63 -1.18 -5.04 16.22
N GLY A 64 -0.78 -5.02 14.95
CA GLY A 64 -1.23 -6.02 13.98
C GLY A 64 -0.77 -7.44 14.32
N ASN A 65 0.21 -7.63 15.19
CA ASN A 65 0.64 -8.96 15.65
C ASN A 65 -0.02 -9.40 16.98
N LEU A 66 -1.07 -8.70 17.43
CA LEU A 66 -1.64 -8.91 18.77
C LEU A 66 -2.28 -10.29 18.96
N CYS A 67 -2.90 -10.87 17.93
CA CYS A 67 -3.48 -12.21 18.01
C CYS A 67 -3.51 -12.92 16.64
N PRO A 68 -3.72 -14.25 16.58
CA PRO A 68 -3.66 -15.02 15.34
C PRO A 68 -4.74 -14.68 14.30
N ALA A 69 -5.79 -13.95 14.67
CA ALA A 69 -6.86 -13.56 13.75
C ALA A 69 -6.50 -12.35 12.90
N ILE A 70 -5.47 -11.59 13.30
CA ILE A 70 -5.01 -10.40 12.61
C ILE A 70 -3.52 -10.52 12.24
N ASN A 71 -3.09 -9.65 11.34
CA ASN A 71 -1.68 -9.40 11.04
C ASN A 71 -1.53 -7.90 10.70
N PRO A 72 -0.31 -7.34 10.63
CA PRO A 72 -0.09 -5.92 10.31
C PRO A 72 -0.74 -5.47 9.00
N ALA A 73 -0.71 -6.30 7.95
CA ALA A 73 -1.29 -5.96 6.67
C ALA A 73 -2.82 -5.91 6.71
N LEU A 74 -3.43 -6.84 7.45
CA LEU A 74 -4.88 -6.87 7.66
C LEU A 74 -5.34 -5.64 8.45
N LEU A 75 -4.67 -5.34 9.56
CA LEU A 75 -4.98 -4.17 10.38
C LEU A 75 -4.88 -2.88 9.57
N ALA A 76 -3.81 -2.74 8.77
CA ALA A 76 -3.66 -1.60 7.88
C ALA A 76 -4.78 -1.54 6.82
N ALA A 77 -5.14 -2.67 6.21
CA ALA A 77 -6.19 -2.74 5.20
C ALA A 77 -7.56 -2.34 5.75
N GLN A 78 -7.85 -2.74 6.98
CA GLN A 78 -9.04 -2.34 7.72
C GLN A 78 -9.04 -0.85 8.02
N LEU A 79 -7.97 -0.29 8.61
CA LEU A 79 -7.84 1.15 8.88
C LEU A 79 -7.99 2.00 7.60
N TYR A 80 -7.46 1.52 6.48
CA TYR A 80 -7.65 2.15 5.18
C TYR A 80 -9.11 2.08 4.71
N GLN A 81 -9.77 0.93 4.83
CA GLN A 81 -11.18 0.78 4.48
C GLN A 81 -12.10 1.65 5.35
N GLU A 82 -11.74 1.85 6.62
CA GLU A 82 -12.52 2.66 7.56
C GLU A 82 -12.44 4.16 7.24
N SER A 83 -11.23 4.70 7.03
CA SER A 83 -11.05 6.15 6.97
C SER A 83 -10.11 6.64 5.87
N GLY A 84 -9.47 5.75 5.11
CA GLY A 84 -8.37 6.12 4.21
C GLY A 84 -7.20 6.76 4.96
N TRP A 85 -6.96 6.38 6.23
CA TRP A 85 -5.99 6.97 7.15
C TRP A 85 -6.33 8.37 7.67
N ASN A 86 -7.58 8.82 7.56
CA ASN A 86 -8.01 10.13 8.07
C ASN A 86 -8.41 10.03 9.57
N PRO A 87 -7.64 10.58 10.50
CA PRO A 87 -7.95 10.52 11.93
C PRO A 87 -9.13 11.41 12.34
N ARG A 88 -9.65 12.24 11.44
CA ARG A 88 -10.79 13.13 11.69
C ARG A 88 -12.05 12.71 10.92
N ALA A 89 -12.07 11.49 10.39
CA ALA A 89 -13.23 10.99 9.64
C ALA A 89 -14.45 10.83 10.55
N VAL A 90 -15.63 11.19 10.02
CA VAL A 90 -16.93 10.97 10.66
C VAL A 90 -17.90 10.41 9.63
N SER A 91 -18.50 9.26 9.92
CA SER A 91 -19.53 8.68 9.06
C SER A 91 -20.93 9.22 9.39
N PRO A 92 -21.90 9.05 8.48
CA PRO A 92 -23.32 9.31 8.79
C PRO A 92 -23.87 8.50 9.97
N ALA A 93 -23.21 7.40 10.35
CA ALA A 93 -23.57 6.57 11.50
C ALA A 93 -22.84 6.99 12.79
N ASP A 94 -22.22 8.17 12.79
CA ASP A 94 -21.41 8.72 13.89
C ASP A 94 -20.20 7.84 14.26
N ALA A 95 -19.70 7.08 13.30
CA ALA A 95 -18.43 6.38 13.44
C ALA A 95 -17.28 7.39 13.27
N ARG A 96 -16.29 7.37 14.16
CA ARG A 96 -15.29 8.44 14.30
C ARG A 96 -13.87 7.93 14.25
N GLY A 97 -12.98 8.81 13.80
CA GLY A 97 -11.55 8.59 13.86
C GLY A 97 -11.02 7.62 12.80
N ILE A 98 -9.74 7.30 12.92
CA ILE A 98 -9.00 6.51 11.92
C ILE A 98 -9.53 5.08 11.76
N ALA A 99 -10.16 4.55 12.81
CA ALA A 99 -10.73 3.20 12.87
C ALA A 99 -12.28 3.20 12.85
N GLN A 100 -12.93 4.35 12.69
CA GLN A 100 -14.39 4.50 12.64
C GLN A 100 -15.11 3.77 13.80
N PHE A 101 -14.68 4.03 15.03
CA PHE A 101 -15.42 3.56 16.20
C PHE A 101 -16.71 4.36 16.37
N ILE A 102 -17.82 3.67 16.67
CA ILE A 102 -19.02 4.33 17.20
C ILE A 102 -18.77 4.63 18.69
N PRO A 103 -19.21 5.79 19.24
CA PRO A 103 -18.94 6.17 20.63
C PRO A 103 -19.30 5.12 21.69
N GLY A 104 -20.39 4.37 21.49
CA GLY A 104 -20.78 3.30 22.42
C GLY A 104 -19.75 2.17 22.48
N THR A 105 -19.20 1.77 21.34
CA THR A 105 -18.12 0.77 21.25
C THR A 105 -16.82 1.32 21.82
N TRP A 106 -16.49 2.59 21.54
CA TRP A 106 -15.30 3.23 22.10
C TRP A 106 -15.33 3.27 23.63
N ALA A 107 -16.49 3.58 24.22
CA ALA A 107 -16.64 3.66 25.67
C ALA A 107 -16.27 2.34 26.38
N THR A 108 -16.51 1.19 25.73
CA THR A 108 -16.25 -0.14 26.29
C THR A 108 -14.91 -0.73 25.85
N HIS A 109 -14.48 -0.49 24.61
CA HIS A 109 -13.30 -1.16 24.02
C HIS A 109 -12.12 -0.22 23.72
N GLY A 110 -12.29 1.09 23.85
CA GLY A 110 -11.21 2.05 23.71
C GLY A 110 -10.16 1.85 24.81
N ILE A 111 -8.88 1.84 24.41
CA ILE A 111 -7.73 1.73 25.30
C ILE A 111 -6.80 2.93 25.13
N ASP A 112 -6.09 3.25 26.22
CA ASP A 112 -4.99 4.23 26.26
C ASP A 112 -3.74 3.51 25.72
N GLY A 113 -3.50 3.70 24.42
CA GLY A 113 -2.58 2.92 23.62
C GLY A 113 -1.12 3.34 23.77
N ASP A 114 -0.87 4.62 23.98
CA ASP A 114 0.46 5.21 24.19
C ASP A 114 0.75 5.58 25.65
N LYS A 115 -0.25 5.49 26.54
CA LYS A 115 -0.16 5.67 27.99
C LYS A 115 0.07 7.12 28.40
N ASP A 116 -0.53 8.05 27.69
CA ASP A 116 -0.49 9.48 28.03
C ASP A 116 -1.50 9.88 29.11
N GLY A 117 -2.44 8.99 29.45
CA GLY A 117 -3.38 9.14 30.55
C GLY A 117 -4.81 9.46 30.11
N ASP A 118 -5.10 9.53 28.81
CA ASP A 118 -6.47 9.59 28.29
C ASP A 118 -6.77 8.51 27.24
N ARG A 119 -8.02 8.51 26.77
CA ARG A 119 -8.53 7.55 25.78
C ARG A 119 -9.30 8.33 24.74
N ASP A 120 -8.58 8.84 23.74
CA ASP A 120 -9.15 9.68 22.69
C ASP A 120 -9.42 8.90 21.39
N ILE A 121 -10.69 8.87 20.99
CA ILE A 121 -11.15 8.26 19.74
C ILE A 121 -10.52 8.92 18.50
N TRP A 122 -10.08 10.17 18.61
CA TRP A 122 -9.45 10.93 17.53
C TRP A 122 -7.95 10.77 17.46
N ASP A 123 -7.31 10.24 18.51
CA ASP A 123 -5.88 9.99 18.53
C ASP A 123 -5.57 8.63 17.88
N PRO A 124 -4.83 8.57 16.76
CA PRO A 124 -4.36 7.31 16.20
C PRO A 124 -3.53 6.46 17.17
N ALA A 125 -2.86 7.06 18.15
CA ALA A 125 -2.08 6.38 19.17
C ALA A 125 -2.94 5.51 20.08
N ASP A 126 -4.22 5.88 20.28
CA ASP A 126 -5.22 5.09 21.00
C ASP A 126 -6.11 4.27 20.08
N ALA A 127 -6.54 4.87 18.97
CA ALA A 127 -7.52 4.27 18.08
C ALA A 127 -6.96 3.04 17.34
N ILE A 128 -5.69 3.05 16.92
CA ILE A 128 -5.07 1.90 16.22
C ILE A 128 -4.91 0.70 17.18
N PRO A 129 -4.36 0.87 18.40
CA PRO A 129 -4.32 -0.22 19.38
C PRO A 129 -5.71 -0.72 19.79
N SER A 130 -6.67 0.18 19.93
CA SER A 130 -8.07 -0.17 20.24
C SER A 130 -8.70 -1.01 19.14
N ALA A 131 -8.50 -0.65 17.88
CA ALA A 131 -8.99 -1.43 16.73
C ALA A 131 -8.44 -2.86 16.76
N ALA A 132 -7.11 -3.01 16.88
CA ALA A 132 -6.47 -4.32 16.93
C ALA A 132 -6.94 -5.16 18.13
N SER A 133 -7.10 -4.54 19.30
CA SER A 133 -7.59 -5.21 20.51
C SER A 133 -9.03 -5.67 20.36
N TYR A 134 -9.88 -4.81 19.79
CA TYR A 134 -11.29 -5.12 19.53
C TYR A 134 -11.45 -6.22 18.48
N ASP A 135 -10.66 -6.22 17.40
CA ASP A 135 -10.61 -7.32 16.43
C ASP A 135 -10.29 -8.66 17.09
N CYS A 136 -9.32 -8.68 18.02
CA CYS A 136 -8.95 -9.88 18.75
C CYS A 136 -10.07 -10.37 19.68
N GLU A 137 -10.80 -9.46 20.31
CA GLU A 137 -11.98 -9.75 21.12
C GLU A 137 -13.12 -10.33 20.26
N LEU A 138 -13.42 -9.70 19.14
CA LEU A 138 -14.41 -10.15 18.16
C LEU A 138 -14.07 -11.54 17.63
N ALA A 139 -12.80 -11.80 17.30
CA ALA A 139 -12.31 -13.13 16.92
C ALA A 139 -12.48 -14.18 18.03
N GLY A 140 -12.55 -13.76 19.29
CA GLY A 140 -12.91 -14.59 20.44
C GLY A 140 -14.41 -14.89 20.49
N TYR A 141 -15.26 -13.89 20.27
CA TYR A 141 -16.72 -14.05 20.24
C TYR A 141 -17.18 -15.00 19.14
N VAL A 142 -16.56 -14.93 17.96
CA VAL A 142 -16.95 -15.76 16.81
C VAL A 142 -16.10 -17.03 16.67
N LYS A 143 -15.31 -17.41 17.70
CA LYS A 143 -14.35 -18.54 17.61
C LYS A 143 -14.98 -19.89 17.24
N ASN A 144 -16.24 -20.10 17.61
CA ASN A 144 -16.98 -21.34 17.36
C ASN A 144 -17.84 -21.26 16.08
N VAL A 145 -17.83 -20.12 15.39
CA VAL A 145 -18.58 -19.93 14.15
C VAL A 145 -17.80 -20.60 13.01
N PRO A 146 -18.42 -21.48 12.20
CA PRO A 146 -17.76 -22.12 11.06
C PRO A 146 -17.16 -21.11 10.06
N GLY A 147 -16.16 -21.56 9.31
CA GLY A 147 -15.50 -20.77 8.25
C GLY A 147 -14.19 -20.13 8.67
N ASP A 148 -13.73 -19.17 7.86
CA ASP A 148 -12.47 -18.47 8.10
C ASP A 148 -12.61 -17.50 9.29
N ARG A 149 -11.74 -17.67 10.29
CA ARG A 149 -11.78 -16.91 11.55
C ARG A 149 -11.62 -15.41 11.33
N THR A 150 -10.74 -15.00 10.42
CA THR A 150 -10.49 -13.59 10.11
C THR A 150 -11.69 -12.97 9.39
N ASN A 151 -12.30 -13.69 8.45
CA ASN A 151 -13.52 -13.24 7.76
C ASN A 151 -14.68 -13.06 8.73
N ASN A 152 -14.88 -13.99 9.66
CA ASN A 152 -15.92 -13.88 10.68
C ASN A 152 -15.65 -12.72 11.65
N MET A 153 -14.39 -12.47 12.00
CA MET A 153 -13.99 -11.32 12.81
C MET A 153 -14.27 -10.00 12.09
N LEU A 154 -13.86 -9.83 10.84
CA LEU A 154 -14.13 -8.62 10.05
C LEU A 154 -15.63 -8.39 9.87
N ALA A 155 -16.39 -9.46 9.64
CA ALA A 155 -17.84 -9.38 9.57
C ALA A 155 -18.45 -8.94 10.91
N ALA A 156 -17.86 -9.36 12.03
CA ALA A 156 -18.31 -8.97 13.36
C ALA A 156 -17.97 -7.51 13.67
N TYR A 157 -16.87 -6.97 13.14
CA TYR A 157 -16.54 -5.54 13.24
C TYR A 157 -17.57 -4.69 12.52
N ASN A 158 -17.95 -5.06 11.28
CA ASN A 158 -18.92 -4.30 10.48
C ASN A 158 -20.38 -4.51 10.90
N ALA A 159 -20.81 -5.73 11.20
CA ALA A 159 -22.22 -6.09 11.41
C ALA A 159 -22.57 -6.47 12.86
N GLY A 160 -21.58 -6.56 13.74
CA GLY A 160 -21.72 -7.06 15.11
C GLY A 160 -21.66 -8.59 15.22
N ALA A 161 -20.97 -9.08 16.25
CA ALA A 161 -20.73 -10.51 16.48
C ALA A 161 -22.00 -11.36 16.55
N TYR A 162 -23.08 -10.85 17.17
CA TYR A 162 -24.36 -11.58 17.25
C TYR A 162 -24.90 -11.98 15.88
N ARG A 163 -24.79 -11.09 14.87
CA ARG A 163 -25.29 -11.37 13.52
C ARG A 163 -24.47 -12.45 12.82
N VAL A 164 -23.15 -12.44 13.03
CA VAL A 164 -22.23 -13.47 12.52
C VAL A 164 -22.53 -14.82 13.16
N ILE A 165 -22.71 -14.86 14.49
CA ILE A 165 -23.05 -16.08 15.23
C ILE A 165 -24.39 -16.65 14.74
N LYS A 166 -25.42 -15.81 14.63
CA LYS A 166 -26.75 -16.22 14.16
C LYS A 166 -26.72 -16.73 12.73
N ALA A 167 -25.89 -16.15 11.87
CA ALA A 167 -25.74 -16.57 10.47
C ALA A 167 -24.88 -17.82 10.30
N GLY A 168 -24.11 -18.23 11.31
CA GLY A 168 -23.15 -19.32 11.18
C GLY A 168 -21.94 -18.99 10.30
N GLY A 169 -21.62 -17.69 10.14
CA GLY A 169 -20.53 -17.19 9.30
C GLY A 169 -20.75 -15.74 8.89
N VAL A 170 -20.08 -15.30 7.81
CA VAL A 170 -20.30 -13.97 7.23
C VAL A 170 -21.78 -13.83 6.80
N PRO A 171 -22.56 -12.88 7.36
CA PRO A 171 -23.98 -12.75 7.09
C PRO A 171 -24.24 -12.33 5.64
N GLY A 172 -25.43 -12.63 5.13
CA GLY A 172 -25.87 -12.31 3.76
C GLY A 172 -26.08 -10.82 3.46
N PHE A 173 -25.55 -9.90 4.27
CA PHE A 173 -25.62 -8.46 4.00
C PHE A 173 -24.56 -8.09 2.98
N LYS A 174 -24.98 -7.51 1.84
CA LYS A 174 -24.05 -7.11 0.76
C LYS A 174 -22.95 -6.19 1.26
N GLU A 175 -23.27 -5.28 2.17
CA GLU A 175 -22.31 -4.37 2.80
C GLU A 175 -21.21 -5.15 3.53
N THR A 176 -21.58 -6.07 4.42
CA THR A 176 -20.63 -6.88 5.21
C THR A 176 -19.81 -7.82 4.33
N GLN A 177 -20.43 -8.47 3.35
CA GLN A 177 -19.72 -9.31 2.38
C GLN A 177 -18.68 -8.49 1.60
N ASN A 178 -19.06 -7.27 1.19
CA ASN A 178 -18.16 -6.35 0.50
C ASN A 178 -17.03 -5.87 1.40
N TYR A 179 -17.33 -5.54 2.65
CA TYR A 179 -16.36 -5.12 3.67
C TYR A 179 -15.27 -6.19 3.87
N VAL A 180 -15.68 -7.43 4.16
CA VAL A 180 -14.74 -8.56 4.31
C VAL A 180 -13.92 -8.76 3.03
N ARG A 181 -14.57 -8.82 1.86
CA ARG A 181 -13.88 -9.03 0.59
C ARG A 181 -12.86 -7.93 0.28
N ILE A 182 -13.19 -6.66 0.51
CA ILE A 182 -12.30 -5.53 0.23
C ILE A 182 -11.09 -5.59 1.15
N ILE A 183 -11.27 -5.78 2.46
CA ILE A 183 -10.16 -5.81 3.41
C ILE A 183 -9.24 -6.99 3.15
N ARG A 184 -9.77 -8.20 2.91
CA ARG A 184 -8.94 -9.38 2.57
C ARG A 184 -8.20 -9.22 1.24
N THR A 185 -8.71 -8.36 0.36
CA THR A 185 -8.03 -8.01 -0.89
C THR A 185 -6.91 -7.00 -0.63
N LEU A 186 -7.19 -5.92 0.12
CA LEU A 186 -6.23 -4.90 0.49
C LEU A 186 -5.10 -5.44 1.38
N GLU A 187 -5.40 -6.38 2.26
CA GLU A 187 -4.41 -7.08 3.11
C GLU A 187 -3.31 -7.70 2.26
N LYS A 188 -3.65 -8.36 1.16
CA LYS A 188 -2.65 -8.94 0.25
C LYS A 188 -1.73 -7.87 -0.35
N SER A 189 -2.27 -6.70 -0.66
CA SER A 189 -1.49 -5.56 -1.17
C SER A 189 -0.64 -4.89 -0.08
N PHE A 190 -1.09 -4.95 1.18
CA PHE A 190 -0.41 -4.32 2.30
C PHE A 190 0.62 -5.25 2.95
N ALA A 191 0.53 -6.55 2.70
CA ALA A 191 1.50 -7.54 3.13
C ALA A 191 2.79 -7.41 2.30
N ARG A 192 3.92 -7.45 3.01
CA ARG A 192 5.23 -7.63 2.39
C ARG A 192 5.21 -9.01 1.71
N PRO A 193 5.50 -9.09 0.40
CA PRO A 193 5.46 -10.36 -0.32
C PRO A 193 6.33 -11.42 0.37
N VAL A 194 5.76 -12.60 0.64
CA VAL A 194 6.49 -13.81 1.05
C VAL A 194 6.50 -14.76 -0.15
N GLY A 195 7.44 -14.51 -1.06
CA GLY A 195 7.59 -15.22 -2.32
C GLY A 195 8.21 -14.29 -3.35
N ARG A 196 9.37 -14.68 -3.90
CA ARG A 196 10.14 -13.83 -4.80
C ARG A 196 9.52 -13.83 -6.20
N VAL A 197 8.56 -12.94 -6.43
CA VAL A 197 8.64 -12.00 -7.55
C VAL A 197 8.28 -10.64 -6.98
N GLU A 198 9.31 -9.98 -6.43
CA GLU A 198 9.19 -8.62 -5.90
C GLU A 198 8.71 -7.68 -7.02
N PRO A 199 7.73 -6.79 -6.80
CA PRO A 199 7.65 -5.56 -7.56
C PRO A 199 9.05 -4.94 -7.52
N SER A 200 9.63 -4.64 -8.68
CA SER A 200 10.98 -4.08 -8.70
C SER A 200 11.02 -2.83 -7.81
N ARG A 201 12.19 -2.49 -7.24
CA ARG A 201 12.36 -1.22 -6.49
C ARG A 201 11.82 -0.02 -7.30
N GLN A 202 11.85 -0.13 -8.63
CA GLN A 202 11.29 0.83 -9.58
C GLN A 202 9.75 0.84 -9.54
N ALA A 203 9.07 -0.31 -9.62
CA ALA A 203 7.61 -0.39 -9.50
C ALA A 203 7.09 0.26 -8.20
N ALA A 204 7.73 -0.02 -7.06
CA ALA A 204 7.35 0.59 -5.79
C ALA A 204 7.54 2.12 -5.78
N GLY A 205 8.61 2.64 -6.39
CA GLY A 205 8.84 4.08 -6.50
C GLY A 205 7.84 4.78 -7.42
N ALA A 206 7.46 4.15 -8.53
CA ALA A 206 6.43 4.66 -9.42
C ALA A 206 5.06 4.75 -8.72
N ILE A 207 4.66 3.70 -7.99
CA ILE A 207 3.43 3.70 -7.19
C ILE A 207 3.45 4.81 -6.14
N TYR A 208 4.56 4.96 -5.41
CA TYR A 208 4.71 6.01 -4.39
C TYR A 208 4.53 7.42 -4.99
N PHE A 209 5.08 7.67 -6.18
CA PHE A 209 4.85 8.92 -6.88
C PHE A 209 3.37 9.12 -7.20
N ALA A 210 2.70 8.12 -7.79
CA ALA A 210 1.30 8.21 -8.18
C ALA A 210 0.37 8.46 -6.97
N GLN A 211 0.64 7.79 -5.83
CA GLN A 211 -0.08 8.00 -4.57
C GLN A 211 0.01 9.45 -4.08
N LYS A 212 1.17 10.11 -4.21
CA LYS A 212 1.33 11.54 -3.87
C LYS A 212 0.51 12.48 -4.74
N LYS A 213 -0.03 12.01 -5.86
CA LYS A 213 -0.82 12.81 -6.79
C LYS A 213 -2.32 12.62 -6.64
N LEU A 214 -2.77 11.73 -5.76
CA LEU A 214 -4.20 11.56 -5.46
C LEU A 214 -4.86 12.92 -5.13
N GLY A 215 -6.06 13.13 -5.66
CA GLY A 215 -6.81 14.38 -5.54
C GLY A 215 -6.40 15.49 -6.51
N THR A 216 -5.29 15.34 -7.24
CA THR A 216 -4.88 16.34 -8.25
C THR A 216 -5.85 16.35 -9.43
N PRO A 217 -6.38 17.51 -9.86
CA PRO A 217 -7.26 17.60 -11.02
C PRO A 217 -6.60 17.12 -12.31
N TYR A 218 -7.36 16.42 -13.15
CA TYR A 218 -6.96 16.02 -14.49
C TYR A 218 -6.65 17.25 -15.36
N LEU A 219 -5.63 17.14 -16.21
CA LEU A 219 -5.36 18.09 -17.28
C LEU A 219 -5.04 17.34 -18.56
N TRP A 220 -5.83 17.55 -19.62
CA TRP A 220 -5.55 16.98 -20.94
C TRP A 220 -4.18 17.46 -21.46
N GLY A 221 -3.30 16.54 -21.84
CA GLY A 221 -1.91 16.86 -22.19
C GLY A 221 -0.98 17.07 -20.99
N GLY A 222 -1.48 16.93 -19.76
CA GLY A 222 -0.73 17.19 -18.53
C GLY A 222 0.40 16.20 -18.29
N ASN A 223 1.60 16.73 -18.00
CA ASN A 223 2.84 16.01 -17.66
C ASN A 223 3.32 16.32 -16.23
N GLY A 224 2.56 17.08 -15.46
CA GLY A 224 2.90 17.46 -14.09
C GLY A 224 3.95 18.56 -13.96
N THR A 225 4.14 19.39 -14.98
CA THR A 225 5.10 20.51 -14.89
C THR A 225 4.59 21.60 -13.94
N PRO A 226 5.46 22.49 -13.44
CA PRO A 226 5.04 23.64 -12.64
C PRO A 226 4.02 24.53 -13.34
N GLU A 227 4.16 24.76 -14.64
CA GLU A 227 3.24 25.57 -15.46
C GLU A 227 1.86 24.92 -15.56
N GLN A 228 1.83 23.59 -15.53
CA GLN A 228 0.61 22.79 -15.49
C GLN A 228 0.03 22.66 -14.08
N GLN A 229 0.65 23.31 -13.08
CA GLN A 229 0.31 23.23 -11.66
C GLN A 229 0.38 21.79 -11.13
N GLY A 230 1.32 21.01 -11.65
CA GLY A 230 1.50 19.61 -11.25
C GLY A 230 0.37 18.69 -11.67
N ARG A 231 -0.48 19.07 -12.64
CA ARG A 231 -1.60 18.26 -13.15
C ARG A 231 -1.18 17.31 -14.27
N PHE A 232 -1.90 16.21 -14.40
CA PHE A 232 -1.58 15.12 -15.33
C PHE A 232 -2.82 14.69 -16.12
N ASP A 233 -2.59 14.12 -17.32
CA ASP A 233 -3.50 13.14 -17.90
C ASP A 233 -3.07 11.70 -17.56
N CYS A 234 -3.80 10.72 -18.10
CA CYS A 234 -3.60 9.30 -17.77
C CYS A 234 -2.17 8.83 -18.04
N SER A 235 -1.67 9.06 -19.25
CA SER A 235 -0.34 8.63 -19.70
C SER A 235 0.77 9.56 -19.21
N GLY A 236 0.49 10.83 -18.97
CA GLY A 236 1.42 11.75 -18.31
C GLY A 236 1.69 11.37 -16.86
N LEU A 237 0.68 10.89 -16.13
CA LEU A 237 0.84 10.40 -14.75
C LEU A 237 1.75 9.17 -14.68
N THR A 238 1.49 8.16 -15.50
CA THR A 238 2.29 6.92 -15.54
C THR A 238 3.71 7.20 -16.02
N GLN A 239 3.87 8.06 -17.03
CA GLN A 239 5.19 8.48 -17.50
C GLN A 239 5.97 9.19 -16.39
N ALA A 240 5.38 10.16 -15.69
CA ALA A 240 6.05 10.87 -14.61
C ALA A 240 6.42 9.94 -13.45
N ALA A 241 5.52 9.00 -13.10
CA ALA A 241 5.76 8.00 -12.07
C ALA A 241 7.00 7.15 -12.38
N TYR A 242 7.06 6.55 -13.58
CA TYR A 242 8.18 5.70 -13.98
C TYR A 242 9.48 6.47 -14.22
N ARG A 243 9.40 7.75 -14.61
CA ARG A 243 10.58 8.63 -14.72
C ARG A 243 11.29 8.82 -13.38
N THR A 244 10.55 8.85 -12.26
CA THR A 244 11.17 8.98 -10.92
C THR A 244 12.07 7.80 -10.53
N VAL A 245 11.94 6.69 -11.24
CA VAL A 245 12.70 5.46 -11.02
C VAL A 245 13.58 5.09 -12.22
N GLY A 246 13.86 6.07 -13.09
CA GLY A 246 14.81 5.95 -14.19
C GLY A 246 14.27 5.23 -15.42
N ILE A 247 12.96 5.01 -15.55
CA ILE A 247 12.35 4.41 -16.74
C ILE A 247 11.60 5.48 -17.52
N GLU A 248 12.03 5.76 -18.75
CA GLU A 248 11.38 6.72 -19.63
C GLU A 248 10.31 6.04 -20.48
N LEU A 249 9.04 6.26 -20.13
CA LEU A 249 7.92 5.76 -20.92
C LEU A 249 7.57 6.71 -22.09
N PRO A 250 7.02 6.19 -23.20
CA PRO A 250 6.41 7.02 -24.25
C PRO A 250 5.31 7.92 -23.69
N ARG A 251 5.01 9.01 -24.41
CA ARG A 251 4.03 10.00 -23.95
C ARG A 251 2.59 9.50 -23.99
N VAL A 252 2.25 8.68 -24.97
CA VAL A 252 0.86 8.27 -25.24
C VAL A 252 0.57 6.85 -24.75
N ALA A 253 -0.64 6.63 -24.25
CA ALA A 253 -1.04 5.38 -23.59
C ALA A 253 -0.87 4.14 -24.47
N ASN A 254 -1.26 4.22 -25.75
CA ASN A 254 -1.14 3.12 -26.70
C ASN A 254 0.32 2.72 -26.99
N ASP A 255 1.27 3.66 -26.95
CA ASP A 255 2.69 3.35 -27.07
C ASP A 255 3.25 2.77 -25.76
N GLN A 256 2.80 3.27 -24.60
CA GLN A 256 3.18 2.72 -23.28
C GLN A 256 2.78 1.25 -23.13
N TYR A 257 1.73 0.80 -23.81
CA TYR A 257 1.36 -0.61 -23.86
C TYR A 257 2.53 -1.49 -24.33
N ASN A 258 3.38 -1.02 -25.23
CA ASN A 258 4.46 -1.84 -25.79
C ASN A 258 5.75 -1.80 -24.94
N ALA A 259 5.73 -1.21 -23.74
CA ALA A 259 6.93 -0.98 -22.91
C ALA A 259 7.42 -2.22 -22.12
N GLY A 260 7.01 -3.41 -22.53
CA GLY A 260 7.42 -4.68 -21.92
C GLY A 260 6.46 -5.83 -22.20
N PRO A 261 6.62 -6.97 -21.49
CA PRO A 261 5.74 -8.13 -21.61
C PRO A 261 4.30 -7.84 -21.20
N HIS A 262 3.35 -8.61 -21.72
CA HIS A 262 1.92 -8.47 -21.44
C HIS A 262 1.41 -9.59 -20.53
N PRO A 263 1.43 -9.41 -19.20
CA PRO A 263 0.91 -10.42 -18.28
C PRO A 263 -0.60 -10.62 -18.45
N SER A 264 -1.07 -11.84 -18.20
CA SER A 264 -2.50 -12.10 -18.07
C SER A 264 -3.06 -11.44 -16.80
N ARG A 265 -4.39 -11.41 -16.70
CA ARG A 265 -5.12 -10.77 -15.59
C ARG A 265 -4.74 -11.34 -14.21
N ASP A 266 -4.53 -12.63 -14.14
CA ASP A 266 -4.15 -13.38 -12.93
C ASP A 266 -2.65 -13.29 -12.61
N GLU A 267 -1.83 -12.83 -13.56
CA GLU A 267 -0.40 -12.61 -13.40
C GLU A 267 -0.04 -11.16 -13.02
N LEU A 268 -1.04 -10.27 -12.88
CA LEU A 268 -0.80 -8.86 -12.61
C LEU A 268 -0.07 -8.65 -11.27
N LEU A 269 0.99 -7.84 -11.32
CA LEU A 269 1.78 -7.42 -10.17
C LEU A 269 1.70 -5.89 -10.00
N PRO A 270 1.72 -5.37 -8.76
CA PRO A 270 1.81 -3.93 -8.53
C PRO A 270 2.95 -3.30 -9.34
N GLY A 271 2.62 -2.25 -10.08
CA GLY A 271 3.51 -1.58 -11.03
C GLY A 271 3.13 -1.86 -12.48
N ASP A 272 2.52 -3.00 -12.80
CA ASP A 272 2.04 -3.24 -14.16
C ASP A 272 1.08 -2.10 -14.58
N LEU A 273 1.19 -1.67 -15.83
CA LEU A 273 0.24 -0.72 -16.40
C LEU A 273 -0.96 -1.48 -16.93
N VAL A 274 -2.16 -0.96 -16.69
CA VAL A 274 -3.43 -1.53 -17.18
C VAL A 274 -4.07 -0.57 -18.16
N PHE A 275 -4.62 -1.10 -19.24
CA PHE A 275 -5.04 -0.32 -20.40
C PHE A 275 -6.50 -0.59 -20.75
N PHE A 276 -7.17 0.44 -21.28
CA PHE A 276 -8.59 0.38 -21.62
C PHE A 276 -8.84 0.96 -23.01
N SER A 277 -9.74 0.32 -23.75
CA SER A 277 -10.04 0.63 -25.14
C SER A 277 -11.50 0.35 -25.47
N ASP A 278 -12.02 1.09 -26.45
CA ASP A 278 -13.34 0.84 -27.05
C ASP A 278 -13.29 -0.24 -28.16
N ASP A 279 -12.09 -0.63 -28.61
CA ASP A 279 -11.84 -1.74 -29.53
C ASP A 279 -10.80 -2.70 -28.94
N LEU A 280 -11.28 -3.77 -28.32
CA LEU A 280 -10.45 -4.75 -27.61
C LEU A 280 -9.53 -5.58 -28.53
N ASN A 281 -9.67 -5.45 -29.86
CA ASN A 281 -8.83 -6.13 -30.83
C ASN A 281 -7.77 -5.20 -31.45
N ASN A 282 -7.71 -3.93 -31.03
CA ASN A 282 -6.83 -2.93 -31.60
C ASN A 282 -6.09 -2.12 -30.54
N SER A 283 -4.83 -2.47 -30.29
CA SER A 283 -3.99 -1.74 -29.32
C SER A 283 -3.77 -0.26 -29.67
N ARG A 284 -3.96 0.13 -30.94
CA ARG A 284 -3.89 1.56 -31.33
C ARG A 284 -5.10 2.36 -30.86
N ALA A 285 -6.22 1.69 -30.55
CA ALA A 285 -7.43 2.30 -30.00
C ALA A 285 -7.40 2.41 -28.46
N ILE A 286 -6.29 2.08 -27.79
CA ILE A 286 -6.14 2.30 -26.35
C ILE A 286 -6.29 3.79 -26.05
N ARG A 287 -7.27 4.13 -25.21
CA ARG A 287 -7.60 5.51 -24.83
C ARG A 287 -7.23 5.87 -23.39
N HIS A 288 -6.98 4.86 -22.55
CA HIS A 288 -6.70 5.08 -21.14
C HIS A 288 -5.65 4.12 -20.60
N VAL A 289 -4.89 4.58 -19.62
CA VAL A 289 -3.91 3.79 -18.87
C VAL A 289 -3.98 4.14 -17.39
N GLY A 290 -3.76 3.15 -16.54
CA GLY A 290 -3.59 3.31 -15.10
C GLY A 290 -2.45 2.46 -14.57
N LEU A 291 -1.99 2.80 -13.36
CA LEU A 291 -0.95 2.07 -12.65
C LEU A 291 -1.58 1.06 -11.70
N TYR A 292 -1.41 -0.24 -11.94
CA TYR A 292 -1.97 -1.29 -11.09
C TYR A 292 -1.29 -1.31 -9.71
N VAL A 293 -2.09 -1.42 -8.66
CA VAL A 293 -1.63 -1.40 -7.26
C VAL A 293 -1.98 -2.69 -6.49
N GLY A 294 -2.41 -3.73 -7.21
CA GLY A 294 -2.89 -4.96 -6.61
C GLY A 294 -4.39 -4.97 -6.32
N GLY A 295 -4.93 -6.15 -6.04
CA GLY A 295 -6.29 -6.31 -5.56
C GLY A 295 -7.40 -5.92 -6.55
N GLY A 296 -7.10 -5.83 -7.85
CA GLY A 296 -8.07 -5.38 -8.86
C GLY A 296 -8.25 -3.85 -8.92
N TYR A 297 -7.31 -3.07 -8.39
CA TYR A 297 -7.35 -1.61 -8.39
C TYR A 297 -6.16 -0.99 -9.12
N MET A 298 -6.38 0.21 -9.64
CA MET A 298 -5.35 1.08 -10.23
C MET A 298 -5.41 2.48 -9.64
N ILE A 299 -4.29 3.22 -9.70
CA ILE A 299 -4.27 4.68 -9.61
C ILE A 299 -4.27 5.24 -11.04
N ASN A 300 -5.15 6.18 -11.33
CA ASN A 300 -5.25 6.79 -12.66
C ASN A 300 -5.58 8.29 -12.59
N ALA A 301 -5.39 8.98 -13.72
CA ALA A 301 -5.98 10.30 -13.99
C ALA A 301 -7.08 10.11 -15.04
N PRO A 302 -8.37 9.98 -14.65
CA PRO A 302 -9.35 9.26 -15.47
C PRO A 302 -9.88 10.06 -16.67
N TYR A 303 -10.25 11.34 -16.50
CA TYR A 303 -10.78 12.20 -17.58
C TYR A 303 -10.92 13.66 -17.11
N THR A 304 -11.16 14.57 -18.06
CA THR A 304 -11.40 16.00 -17.80
C THR A 304 -12.54 16.22 -16.80
N GLY A 305 -12.27 17.00 -15.75
CA GLY A 305 -13.23 17.28 -14.68
C GLY A 305 -13.18 16.30 -13.51
N ALA A 306 -12.38 15.24 -13.59
CA ALA A 306 -12.08 14.35 -12.48
C ALA A 306 -10.72 14.67 -11.83
N VAL A 307 -10.45 13.98 -10.73
CA VAL A 307 -9.17 14.00 -10.01
C VAL A 307 -8.48 12.65 -10.08
N ILE A 308 -7.17 12.62 -9.86
CA ILE A 308 -6.39 11.39 -9.72
C ILE A 308 -6.93 10.60 -8.52
N ARG A 309 -7.27 9.33 -8.73
CA ARG A 309 -7.95 8.50 -7.72
C ARG A 309 -7.65 7.02 -7.93
N PHE A 310 -8.21 6.19 -7.04
CA PHE A 310 -8.30 4.76 -7.25
C PHE A 310 -9.57 4.41 -8.02
N ASP A 311 -9.44 3.56 -9.03
CA ASP A 311 -10.56 2.96 -9.74
C ASP A 311 -10.35 1.44 -9.84
N LYS A 312 -11.44 0.69 -9.99
CA LYS A 312 -11.38 -0.76 -10.27
C LYS A 312 -10.93 -0.99 -11.72
N ILE A 313 -10.20 -2.08 -11.95
CA ILE A 313 -9.81 -2.50 -13.31
C ILE A 313 -10.84 -3.44 -13.97
N ASP A 314 -11.88 -3.83 -13.25
CA ASP A 314 -12.91 -4.77 -13.70
C ASP A 314 -14.06 -4.06 -14.41
N THR A 315 -13.76 -3.70 -15.65
CA THR A 315 -14.65 -2.97 -16.54
C THR A 315 -14.67 -3.65 -17.92
N PRO A 316 -15.79 -3.56 -18.67
CA PRO A 316 -15.90 -4.21 -19.99
C PRO A 316 -14.90 -3.71 -21.03
N ASP A 317 -14.33 -2.52 -20.82
CA ASP A 317 -13.35 -1.88 -21.71
C ASP A 317 -11.89 -2.23 -21.35
N TYR A 318 -11.65 -3.15 -20.42
CA TYR A 318 -10.28 -3.62 -20.10
C TYR A 318 -9.65 -4.30 -21.31
N PHE A 319 -8.58 -3.68 -21.84
CA PHE A 319 -7.85 -4.16 -23.00
C PHE A 319 -6.78 -5.19 -22.61
N GLY A 320 -5.99 -4.89 -21.58
CA GLY A 320 -4.85 -5.71 -21.19
C GLY A 320 -3.89 -4.96 -20.28
N ALA A 321 -2.71 -5.56 -20.07
CA ALA A 321 -1.68 -4.99 -19.21
C ALA A 321 -0.29 -5.11 -19.82
N THR A 322 0.64 -4.35 -19.23
CA THR A 322 2.06 -4.37 -19.58
C THR A 322 2.89 -4.30 -18.32
N ARG A 323 3.82 -5.25 -18.19
CA ARG A 323 4.86 -5.22 -17.17
C ARG A 323 6.00 -4.33 -17.65
N VAL A 324 6.11 -3.15 -17.06
CA VAL A 324 7.10 -2.16 -17.49
C VAL A 324 8.51 -2.68 -17.23
N THR A 325 9.36 -2.63 -18.25
CA THR A 325 10.77 -2.98 -18.18
C THR A 325 11.61 -1.84 -18.75
N GLU A 326 12.84 -1.67 -18.25
CA GLU A 326 13.76 -0.66 -18.78
C GLU A 326 14.11 -0.92 -20.25
N ASP A 327 14.40 -2.17 -20.61
CA ASP A 327 14.71 -2.56 -21.98
C ASP A 327 13.52 -2.39 -22.92
N GLY A 328 12.32 -2.79 -22.48
CA GLY A 328 11.08 -2.60 -23.24
C GLY A 328 10.78 -1.13 -23.49
N ALA A 329 10.99 -0.26 -22.50
CA ALA A 329 10.82 1.17 -22.66
C ALA A 329 11.86 1.78 -23.64
N LYS A 330 13.13 1.38 -23.55
CA LYS A 330 14.21 1.85 -24.45
C LYS A 330 14.07 1.36 -25.89
N ALA A 331 13.46 0.20 -26.10
CA ALA A 331 13.23 -0.37 -27.42
C ALA A 331 12.16 0.37 -28.23
N LEU A 332 11.34 1.20 -27.57
CA LEU A 332 10.32 1.99 -28.24
C LEU A 332 10.94 3.27 -28.85
N PRO A 333 10.45 3.71 -30.01
CA PRO A 333 10.91 4.97 -30.60
C PRO A 333 10.70 6.09 -29.59
N ALA A 334 11.74 6.88 -29.32
CA ALA A 334 11.57 8.12 -28.57
C ALA A 334 10.49 8.95 -29.29
N ALA A 335 9.42 9.28 -28.56
CA ALA A 335 8.34 10.09 -29.10
C ALA A 335 8.95 11.35 -29.73
N ARG A 336 8.79 11.51 -31.06
CA ARG A 336 9.11 12.77 -31.71
C ARG A 336 8.21 13.84 -31.07
N PRO A 337 8.78 15.00 -30.72
CA PRO A 337 8.09 16.05 -29.98
C PRO A 337 6.80 16.52 -30.66
#